data_AF-A0ABD7CG01-F1
#
_entry.id   AF-A0ABD7CG01-F1
#
_cell.length_a   1.000
_cell.length_b   1.000
_cell.length_c   1.000
_cell.angle_alpha   90.00
_cell.angle_beta   90.00
_cell.angle_gamma   90.00
#
_symmetry.space_group_name_H-M   'P 1'
#
loop_
_entity.id
_entity.type
_entity.pdbx_description
1 polymer ?
#
loop_
_entity_poly.entity_id
_entity_poly.type
_entity_poly.pdbx_seq_one_letter_code
_entity_poly.pdbx_strand_id
1 'polypeptide(L)'
;MKNFDFGTLKYNYVAVHCNSQNKLDNFIKQCEENDIIVGPDREFDKNYGYIIVDSERLYCDYVAALKNEDYDIIEWEIENKIDYDGIYTLMEVINNIKNNEKWISIDTLYTLQSIEKVENCIVFNYDGNMSNKSLTIDINTRFKLAKKDKKVPFEKAMQAYNEYKTIKCIWQKDTFEFDGNERLRLIDIKEEGMLLNLILNGEWYIKEE
;
A
#
# COMPACT_ATOMS: atom_id res chain seq x y z
N MET A 1 -9.39 -6.49 9.27
CA MET A 1 -8.41 -7.15 10.16
C MET A 1 -8.46 -8.64 9.88
N LYS A 2 -7.35 -9.32 9.59
CA LYS A 2 -7.40 -10.76 9.30
C LYS A 2 -7.42 -11.55 10.61
N ASN A 3 -8.35 -12.49 10.71
CA ASN A 3 -8.56 -13.36 11.89
C ASN A 3 -9.09 -12.61 13.14
N PHE A 4 -9.86 -11.54 12.97
CA PHE A 4 -10.62 -10.99 14.10
C PHE A 4 -11.64 -12.04 14.56
N ASP A 5 -11.60 -12.40 15.84
CA ASP A 5 -12.54 -13.35 16.42
C ASP A 5 -13.85 -12.63 16.78
N PHE A 6 -14.82 -12.66 15.87
CA PHE A 6 -16.15 -12.09 16.07
C PHE A 6 -16.91 -12.73 17.25
N GLY A 7 -16.49 -13.91 17.74
CA GLY A 7 -16.99 -14.49 18.98
C GLY A 7 -16.64 -13.65 20.21
N THR A 8 -15.45 -13.03 20.25
CA THR A 8 -15.05 -12.14 21.35
C THR A 8 -15.88 -10.87 21.41
N LEU A 9 -16.26 -10.33 20.25
CA LEU A 9 -17.12 -9.16 20.15
C LEU A 9 -18.52 -9.42 20.74
N LYS A 10 -19.03 -10.65 20.64
CA LYS A 10 -20.35 -11.04 21.17
C LYS A 10 -20.38 -11.24 22.69
N TYR A 11 -19.26 -11.54 23.35
CA TYR A 11 -19.29 -12.10 24.71
C TYR A 11 -18.25 -11.56 25.70
N ASN A 12 -17.28 -10.74 25.30
CA ASN A 12 -16.09 -10.43 26.13
C ASN A 12 -15.87 -8.94 26.43
N TYR A 13 -16.91 -8.11 26.52
CA TYR A 13 -16.77 -6.66 26.75
C TYR A 13 -15.77 -6.02 25.77
N VAL A 14 -15.85 -6.38 24.49
CA VAL A 14 -14.99 -5.83 23.45
C VAL A 14 -15.78 -4.80 22.65
N ALA A 15 -15.14 -3.66 22.37
CA ALA A 15 -15.66 -2.67 21.44
C ALA A 15 -14.67 -2.43 20.30
N VAL A 16 -15.18 -2.33 19.08
CA VAL A 16 -14.37 -2.00 17.91
C VAL A 16 -14.47 -0.50 17.64
N HIS A 17 -13.35 0.20 17.55
CA HIS A 17 -13.30 1.61 17.20
C HIS A 17 -12.80 1.79 15.77
N CYS A 18 -13.54 2.54 14.95
CA CYS A 18 -13.16 2.88 13.58
C CYS A 18 -12.81 4.37 13.51
N ASN A 19 -11.57 4.71 13.15
CA ASN A 19 -11.13 6.11 13.09
C ASN A 19 -11.31 6.80 11.72
N SER A 20 -11.97 6.14 10.76
CA SER A 20 -12.37 6.71 9.47
C SER A 20 -13.62 6.03 8.92
N GLN A 21 -14.35 6.73 8.04
CA GLN A 21 -15.52 6.16 7.34
C GLN A 21 -15.17 4.85 6.62
N ASN A 22 -14.03 4.78 5.92
CA ASN A 22 -13.60 3.58 5.20
C ASN A 22 -13.42 2.37 6.15
N LYS A 23 -12.84 2.59 7.33
CA LYS A 23 -12.72 1.55 8.34
C LYS A 23 -14.07 1.08 8.86
N LEU A 24 -15.00 2.03 9.08
CA LEU A 24 -16.36 1.71 9.48
C LEU A 24 -17.08 0.87 8.41
N ASP A 25 -17.03 1.30 7.15
CA ASP A 25 -17.65 0.59 6.03
C ASP A 25 -17.07 -0.83 5.90
N ASN A 26 -15.75 -0.97 6.04
CA ASN A 26 -15.07 -2.26 6.03
C ASN A 26 -15.49 -3.16 7.20
N PHE A 27 -15.58 -2.59 8.41
CA PHE A 27 -16.00 -3.32 9.60
C PHE A 27 -17.46 -3.78 9.49
N ILE A 28 -18.37 -2.89 9.06
CA ILE A 28 -19.79 -3.19 8.82
C ILE A 28 -19.93 -4.35 7.82
N LYS A 29 -19.20 -4.31 6.71
CA LYS A 29 -19.21 -5.39 5.72
C LYS A 29 -18.78 -6.72 6.34
N GLN A 30 -17.74 -6.72 7.18
CA GLN A 30 -17.27 -7.93 7.85
C GLN A 30 -18.27 -8.44 8.90
N CYS A 31 -18.98 -7.54 9.60
CA CYS A 31 -20.09 -7.90 10.47
C CYS A 31 -21.20 -8.61 9.69
N GLU A 32 -21.62 -8.07 8.54
CA GLU A 32 -22.65 -8.69 7.68
C GLU A 32 -22.19 -10.08 7.16
N GLU A 33 -20.91 -10.23 6.80
CA GLU A 33 -20.31 -11.52 6.39
C GLU A 33 -20.26 -12.57 7.52
N ASN A 34 -20.39 -12.14 8.79
CA ASN A 34 -20.37 -12.99 9.98
C ASN A 34 -21.74 -13.03 10.70
N ASP A 35 -22.82 -12.84 9.95
CA ASP A 35 -24.21 -12.91 10.41
C ASP A 35 -24.55 -11.94 11.56
N ILE A 36 -23.85 -10.80 11.65
CA ILE A 36 -24.17 -9.73 12.60
C ILE A 36 -25.12 -8.74 11.90
N ILE A 37 -26.29 -8.54 12.49
CA ILE A 37 -27.33 -7.61 12.04
C ILE A 37 -26.84 -6.17 12.24
N VAL A 38 -26.69 -5.42 11.16
CA VAL A 38 -26.24 -4.02 11.23
C VAL A 38 -27.46 -3.08 11.13
N GLY A 39 -27.61 -2.20 12.12
CA GLY A 39 -28.71 -1.23 12.20
C GLY A 39 -28.64 -0.10 11.15
N PRO A 40 -29.62 0.82 11.17
CA PRO A 40 -29.63 2.01 10.32
C PRO A 40 -28.59 3.06 10.74
N ASP A 41 -28.08 2.99 11.97
CA ASP A 41 -27.14 3.96 12.56
C ASP A 41 -25.70 3.69 12.08
N ARG A 42 -25.45 3.96 10.79
CA ARG A 42 -24.16 3.76 10.10
C ARG A 42 -23.35 5.04 9.98
N GLU A 43 -23.76 6.10 10.66
CA GLU A 43 -23.09 7.38 10.58
C GLU A 43 -21.74 7.30 11.29
N PHE A 44 -20.69 7.72 10.60
CA PHE A 44 -19.36 7.75 11.15
C PHE A 44 -19.22 8.86 12.19
N ASP A 45 -18.87 8.48 13.40
CA ASP A 45 -18.33 9.38 14.42
C ASP A 45 -17.02 8.76 14.96
N LYS A 46 -15.94 9.56 14.92
CA LYS A 46 -14.63 9.18 15.43
C LYS A 46 -14.58 8.95 16.95
N ASN A 47 -15.66 9.21 17.66
CA ASN A 47 -15.78 9.00 19.10
C ASN A 47 -16.59 7.76 19.45
N TYR A 48 -17.12 7.03 18.47
CA TYR A 48 -17.95 5.84 18.70
C TYR A 48 -17.15 4.54 18.65
N GLY A 49 -17.42 3.67 19.62
CA GLY A 49 -17.06 2.26 19.60
C GLY A 49 -18.28 1.43 19.30
N TYR A 50 -18.08 0.32 18.60
CA TYR A 50 -19.13 -0.59 18.16
C TYR A 50 -19.09 -1.88 18.97
N ILE A 51 -20.23 -2.29 19.50
CA ILE A 51 -20.39 -3.40 20.46
C ILE A 51 -21.55 -4.32 20.10
N ILE A 52 -21.58 -5.49 20.72
CA ILE A 52 -22.70 -6.44 20.68
C ILE A 52 -23.04 -6.81 22.14
N VAL A 53 -24.19 -6.35 22.64
CA VAL A 53 -24.53 -6.48 24.07
C VAL A 53 -25.39 -7.72 24.36
N ASP A 54 -26.49 -7.94 23.63
CA ASP A 54 -27.47 -9.00 23.97
C ASP A 54 -28.19 -9.63 22.76
N SER A 55 -27.85 -9.21 21.55
CA SER A 55 -28.44 -9.74 20.31
C SER A 55 -27.36 -9.80 19.25
N GLU A 56 -27.56 -10.52 18.14
CA GLU A 56 -26.60 -10.51 17.02
C GLU A 56 -26.55 -9.16 16.29
N ARG A 57 -26.98 -8.07 16.93
CA ARG A 57 -27.05 -6.73 16.35
C ARG A 57 -25.90 -5.86 16.81
N LEU A 58 -25.32 -5.13 15.87
CA LEU A 58 -24.30 -4.13 16.13
C LEU A 58 -24.94 -2.85 16.71
N TYR A 59 -24.35 -2.36 17.80
CA TYR A 59 -24.67 -1.07 18.43
C TYR A 59 -23.44 -0.18 18.44
N CYS A 60 -23.65 1.12 18.67
CA CYS A 60 -22.57 2.06 18.91
C CYS A 60 -22.80 2.82 20.22
N ASP A 61 -21.72 3.13 20.93
CA ASP A 61 -21.70 4.06 22.05
C ASP A 61 -20.39 4.85 22.05
N TYR A 62 -20.29 5.91 22.83
CA TYR A 62 -19.07 6.68 22.98
C TYR A 62 -17.95 5.81 23.58
N VAL A 63 -16.78 5.82 22.93
CA VAL A 63 -15.57 5.13 23.40
C VAL A 63 -15.23 5.51 24.85
N ALA A 64 -15.49 6.75 25.25
CA ALA A 64 -15.26 7.21 26.62
C ALA A 64 -16.19 6.54 27.64
N ALA A 65 -17.46 6.29 27.28
CA ALA A 65 -18.42 5.58 28.13
C ALA A 65 -18.04 4.10 28.23
N LEU A 66 -17.74 3.46 27.10
CA LEU A 66 -17.34 2.05 27.03
C LEU A 66 -16.09 1.76 27.87
N LYS A 67 -15.10 2.67 27.87
CA LYS A 67 -13.93 2.56 28.75
C LYS A 67 -14.28 2.64 30.24
N ASN A 68 -15.29 3.41 30.62
CA ASN A 68 -15.75 3.48 32.02
C ASN A 68 -16.51 2.22 32.44
N GLU A 69 -17.03 1.46 31.47
CA GLU A 69 -17.69 0.17 31.66
C GLU A 69 -16.72 -1.01 31.47
N ASP A 70 -15.41 -0.75 31.50
CA ASP A 70 -14.34 -1.74 31.37
C ASP A 70 -14.33 -2.52 30.03
N TYR A 71 -14.81 -1.91 28.95
CA TYR A 71 -14.66 -2.49 27.61
C TYR A 71 -13.23 -2.38 27.09
N ASP A 72 -12.72 -3.47 26.52
CA ASP A 72 -11.50 -3.50 25.74
C ASP A 72 -11.76 -2.89 24.35
N ILE A 73 -11.09 -1.77 24.08
CA ILE A 73 -11.23 -1.05 22.80
C ILE A 73 -10.20 -1.55 21.80
N ILE A 74 -10.67 -2.17 20.72
CA ILE A 74 -9.86 -2.64 19.59
C ILE A 74 -9.99 -1.65 18.44
N GLU A 75 -8.87 -1.09 18.00
CA GLU A 75 -8.84 -0.26 16.79
C GLU A 75 -9.00 -1.13 15.54
N TRP A 76 -10.01 -0.84 14.71
CA TRP A 76 -10.20 -1.57 13.47
C TRP A 76 -9.12 -1.18 12.45
N GLU A 77 -8.44 -2.20 11.96
CA GLU A 77 -7.48 -2.07 10.87
C GLU A 77 -7.96 -2.85 9.65
N ILE A 78 -7.92 -2.21 8.49
CA ILE A 78 -8.15 -2.89 7.23
C ILE A 78 -6.82 -3.54 6.85
N GLU A 79 -6.79 -4.87 6.73
CA GLU A 79 -5.62 -5.57 6.20
C GLU A 79 -5.64 -5.38 4.69
N ASN A 80 -5.07 -4.28 4.21
CA ASN A 80 -4.96 -4.04 2.77
C ASN A 80 -3.79 -4.85 2.24
N LYS A 81 -4.07 -6.10 1.87
CA LYS A 81 -3.19 -6.84 0.96
C LYS A 81 -3.28 -6.17 -0.41
N ILE A 82 -2.31 -5.31 -0.69
CA ILE A 82 -2.10 -4.87 -2.07
C ILE A 82 -1.75 -6.13 -2.87
N ASP A 83 -2.62 -6.47 -3.80
CA ASP A 83 -2.29 -7.30 -4.94
C ASP A 83 -1.38 -6.46 -5.84
N TYR A 84 -0.12 -6.87 -5.95
CA TYR A 84 0.89 -6.18 -6.75
C TYR A 84 0.52 -6.16 -8.25
N ASP A 85 -0.39 -7.03 -8.69
CA ASP A 85 -0.93 -7.02 -10.04
C ASP A 85 -2.33 -6.39 -10.15
N GLY A 86 -2.91 -5.96 -9.02
CA GLY A 86 -4.24 -5.37 -8.93
C GLY A 86 -4.35 -3.97 -9.53
N ILE A 87 -5.58 -3.60 -9.89
CA ILE A 87 -5.94 -2.27 -10.38
C ILE A 87 -6.79 -1.58 -9.31
N TYR A 88 -6.42 -0.35 -8.97
CA TYR A 88 -6.96 0.38 -7.83
C TYR A 88 -7.42 1.78 -8.23
N THR A 89 -8.48 2.26 -7.62
CA THR A 89 -8.95 3.65 -7.75
C THR A 89 -8.04 4.63 -7.02
N LEU A 90 -8.18 5.92 -7.32
CA LEU A 90 -7.43 6.99 -6.64
C LEU A 90 -7.56 6.92 -5.10
N MET A 91 -8.77 6.72 -4.60
CA MET A 91 -9.04 6.68 -3.15
C MET A 91 -8.40 5.45 -2.50
N GLU A 92 -8.42 4.30 -3.17
CA GLU A 92 -7.74 3.10 -2.69
C GLU A 92 -6.24 3.31 -2.64
N VAL A 93 -5.64 3.94 -3.65
CA VAL A 93 -4.20 4.28 -3.64
C VAL A 93 -3.85 5.25 -2.52
N ILE A 94 -4.55 6.38 -2.37
CA ILE A 94 -4.25 7.39 -1.33
C ILE A 94 -4.32 6.78 0.06
N ASN A 95 -5.28 5.90 0.31
CA ASN A 95 -5.45 5.23 1.61
C ASN A 95 -4.37 4.17 1.90
N ASN A 96 -3.68 3.67 0.87
CA ASN A 96 -2.77 2.53 0.98
C ASN A 96 -1.31 2.81 0.67
N ILE A 97 -1.02 3.93 0.01
CA ILE A 97 0.31 4.24 -0.47
C ILE A 97 1.32 4.38 0.68
N LYS A 98 2.39 3.59 0.61
CA LYS A 98 3.49 3.62 1.58
C LYS A 98 4.63 4.48 1.08
N ASN A 99 5.50 4.88 2.00
CA ASN A 99 6.63 5.73 1.66
C ASN A 99 7.51 5.08 0.57
N ASN A 100 7.96 5.91 -0.37
CA ASN A 100 8.71 5.56 -1.56
C ASN A 100 7.97 4.62 -2.53
N GLU A 101 6.67 4.34 -2.38
CA GLU A 101 5.90 3.60 -3.39
C GLU A 101 5.45 4.54 -4.52
N LYS A 102 5.45 4.00 -5.74
CA LYS A 102 5.01 4.68 -6.95
C LYS A 102 3.88 3.86 -7.58
N TRP A 103 2.77 4.52 -7.84
CA TRP A 103 1.60 3.95 -8.48
C TRP A 103 1.42 4.62 -9.84
N ILE A 104 1.30 3.83 -10.89
CA ILE A 104 1.25 4.31 -12.27
C ILE A 104 -0.20 4.31 -12.71
N SER A 105 -0.64 5.42 -13.30
CA SER A 105 -1.95 5.51 -13.95
C SER A 105 -1.97 4.57 -15.15
N ILE A 106 -2.99 3.73 -15.25
CA ILE A 106 -3.20 2.87 -16.42
C ILE A 106 -4.11 3.54 -17.45
N ASP A 107 -4.75 4.65 -17.09
CA ASP A 107 -5.65 5.38 -17.97
C ASP A 107 -4.85 6.43 -18.75
N THR A 108 -4.51 6.09 -20.00
CA THR A 108 -3.66 6.89 -20.90
C THR A 108 -4.30 8.20 -21.39
N LEU A 109 -5.56 8.45 -21.03
CA LEU A 109 -6.31 9.64 -21.44
C LEU A 109 -6.09 10.85 -20.52
N TYR A 110 -5.44 10.65 -19.38
CA TYR A 110 -5.29 11.68 -18.35
C TYR A 110 -3.85 12.16 -18.22
N THR A 111 -3.69 13.42 -17.82
CA THR A 111 -2.38 14.04 -17.58
C THR A 111 -1.66 13.43 -16.38
N LEU A 112 -2.38 12.81 -15.43
CA LEU A 112 -1.81 12.18 -14.24
C LEU A 112 -1.11 10.87 -14.61
N GLN A 113 0.22 10.85 -14.51
CA GLN A 113 1.05 9.69 -14.82
C GLN A 113 1.28 8.79 -13.61
N SER A 114 1.61 9.39 -12.46
CA SER A 114 1.88 8.59 -11.26
C SER A 114 1.59 9.32 -9.96
N ILE A 115 1.34 8.52 -8.92
CA ILE A 115 1.19 8.95 -7.54
C ILE A 115 2.32 8.33 -6.73
N GLU A 116 2.99 9.15 -5.95
CA GLU A 116 4.14 8.73 -5.14
C GLU A 116 3.98 9.26 -3.73
N LYS A 117 4.43 8.50 -2.73
CA LYS A 117 4.56 9.03 -1.37
C LYS A 117 6.03 9.26 -1.09
N VAL A 118 6.39 10.51 -0.84
CA VAL A 118 7.74 10.94 -0.48
C VAL A 118 7.66 11.58 0.89
N GLU A 119 8.23 10.92 1.89
CA GLU A 119 8.15 11.33 3.30
C GLU A 119 6.67 11.45 3.76
N ASN A 120 6.26 12.65 4.17
CA ASN A 120 4.90 12.97 4.62
C ASN A 120 4.04 13.59 3.51
N CYS A 121 4.52 13.60 2.26
CA CYS A 121 3.84 14.20 1.12
C CYS A 121 3.36 13.13 0.13
N ILE A 122 2.18 13.36 -0.46
CA ILE A 122 1.73 12.64 -1.65
C ILE A 122 2.01 13.54 -2.85
N VAL A 123 2.80 13.04 -3.79
CA VAL A 123 3.22 13.73 -5.01
C VAL A 123 2.43 13.17 -6.18
N PHE A 124 1.83 14.08 -6.95
CA PHE A 124 1.13 13.75 -8.18
C PHE A 124 1.99 14.20 -9.36
N ASN A 125 2.37 13.26 -10.21
CA ASN A 125 3.26 13.51 -11.35
C ASN A 125 2.45 13.54 -12.64
N TYR A 126 2.67 14.57 -13.46
CA TYR A 126 1.91 14.82 -14.67
C TYR A 126 2.79 14.86 -15.90
N ASP A 127 2.23 14.47 -17.04
CA ASP A 127 2.85 14.71 -18.34
C ASP A 127 2.62 16.18 -18.74
N GLY A 128 3.70 16.96 -18.84
CA GLY A 128 3.68 18.34 -19.35
C GLY A 128 3.69 19.47 -18.30
N ASN A 129 3.80 20.71 -18.80
CA ASN A 129 3.87 21.93 -17.98
C ASN A 129 2.48 22.30 -17.41
N MET A 130 2.17 21.80 -16.21
CA MET A 130 1.05 22.27 -15.39
C MET A 130 1.35 23.68 -14.85
N SER A 131 1.03 24.72 -15.62
CA SER A 131 1.10 26.10 -15.15
C SER A 131 -0.10 26.44 -14.26
N ASN A 132 0.10 26.48 -12.93
CA ASN A 132 -0.70 27.16 -11.90
C ASN A 132 -2.25 27.07 -11.99
N LYS A 133 -2.83 26.00 -12.53
CA LYS A 133 -4.29 25.81 -12.56
C LYS A 133 -4.70 24.76 -11.53
N SER A 134 -5.90 24.95 -10.99
CA SER A 134 -6.56 23.97 -10.11
C SER A 134 -6.60 22.61 -10.77
N LEU A 135 -6.15 21.60 -10.04
CA LEU A 135 -6.06 20.22 -10.49
C LEU A 135 -7.39 19.51 -10.22
N THR A 136 -7.99 18.94 -11.27
CA THR A 136 -9.16 18.07 -11.15
C THR A 136 -8.76 16.66 -11.58
N ILE A 137 -8.96 15.67 -10.71
CA ILE A 137 -8.70 14.26 -10.98
C ILE A 137 -10.04 13.51 -10.92
N ASP A 138 -10.31 12.65 -11.89
CA ASP A 138 -11.45 11.74 -11.83
C ASP A 138 -11.22 10.70 -10.73
N ILE A 139 -12.15 10.59 -9.79
CA ILE A 139 -12.08 9.61 -8.69
C ILE A 139 -12.02 8.17 -9.20
N ASN A 140 -12.52 7.92 -10.41
CA ASN A 140 -12.51 6.61 -11.06
C ASN A 140 -11.21 6.34 -11.83
N THR A 141 -10.23 7.26 -11.78
CA THR A 141 -8.91 7.03 -12.36
C THR A 141 -8.28 5.79 -11.72
N ARG A 142 -7.75 4.90 -12.55
CA ARG A 142 -7.22 3.61 -12.14
C ARG A 142 -5.70 3.59 -12.18
N PHE A 143 -5.13 2.91 -11.20
CA PHE A 143 -3.70 2.82 -10.97
C PHE A 143 -3.28 1.37 -10.74
N LYS A 144 -2.06 1.07 -11.12
CA LYS A 144 -1.37 -0.17 -10.74
C LYS A 144 -0.14 0.19 -9.92
N LEU A 145 0.18 -0.60 -8.89
CA LEU A 145 1.42 -0.41 -8.15
C LEU A 145 2.58 -0.68 -9.12
N ALA A 146 3.52 0.27 -9.24
CA ALA A 146 4.75 -0.02 -9.94
C ALA A 146 5.48 -1.09 -9.13
N LYS A 147 5.77 -2.25 -9.74
CA LYS A 147 6.62 -3.25 -9.11
C LYS A 147 7.94 -2.57 -8.79
N LYS A 148 8.29 -2.50 -7.50
CA LYS A 148 9.59 -1.97 -7.10
C LYS A 148 10.65 -2.96 -7.53
N ASP A 149 11.71 -2.47 -8.17
CA ASP A 149 12.93 -3.24 -8.33
C ASP A 149 13.30 -3.81 -6.94
N LYS A 150 13.51 -5.11 -6.86
CA LYS A 150 13.74 -5.79 -5.59
C LYS A 150 15.17 -5.53 -5.15
N LYS A 151 15.36 -4.71 -4.11
CA LYS A 151 16.70 -4.53 -3.50
C LYS A 151 17.22 -5.87 -3.00
N VAL A 152 18.42 -6.23 -3.42
CA VAL A 152 19.08 -7.49 -3.08
C VAL A 152 20.57 -7.28 -2.83
N PRO A 153 21.23 -8.19 -2.07
CA PRO A 153 22.68 -8.28 -2.07
C PRO A 153 23.23 -8.54 -3.48
N PHE A 154 24.47 -8.11 -3.73
CA PHE A 154 25.15 -8.29 -5.01
C PHE A 154 25.10 -9.75 -5.51
N GLU A 155 25.30 -10.73 -4.63
CA GLU A 155 25.30 -12.15 -5.00
C GLU A 155 23.95 -12.59 -5.58
N LYS A 156 22.84 -12.08 -5.02
CA LYS A 156 21.49 -12.37 -5.52
C LYS A 156 21.19 -11.62 -6.82
N ALA A 157 21.72 -10.41 -6.99
CA ALA A 157 21.63 -9.70 -8.26
C ALA A 157 22.37 -10.46 -9.37
N MET A 158 23.59 -10.95 -9.10
CA MET A 158 24.35 -11.73 -10.08
C MET A 158 23.69 -13.07 -10.42
N GLN A 159 23.04 -13.73 -9.44
CA GLN A 159 22.23 -14.92 -9.73
C GLN A 159 21.09 -14.58 -10.70
N ALA A 160 20.32 -13.52 -10.44
CA ALA A 160 19.24 -13.09 -11.31
C ALA A 160 19.73 -12.68 -12.72
N TYR A 161 20.87 -12.01 -12.80
CA TYR A 161 21.50 -11.65 -14.07
C TYR A 161 21.92 -12.89 -14.88
N ASN A 162 22.48 -13.90 -14.21
CA ASN A 162 22.79 -15.19 -14.84
C ASN A 162 21.53 -15.96 -15.28
N GLU A 163 20.38 -15.66 -14.69
CA GLU A 163 19.05 -16.13 -15.11
C GLU A 163 18.39 -15.20 -16.16
N TYR A 164 19.17 -14.32 -16.81
CA TYR A 164 18.74 -13.40 -17.87
C TYR A 164 17.77 -12.31 -17.43
N LYS A 165 17.72 -11.98 -16.13
CA LYS A 165 16.95 -10.83 -15.64
C LYS A 165 17.77 -9.55 -15.73
N THR A 166 17.09 -8.43 -15.92
CA THR A 166 17.71 -7.11 -15.78
C THR A 166 17.99 -6.82 -14.31
N ILE A 167 19.21 -6.38 -14.02
CA ILE A 167 19.59 -5.87 -12.71
C ILE A 167 19.99 -4.41 -12.79
N LYS A 168 19.87 -3.72 -11.67
CA LYS A 168 20.18 -2.31 -11.53
C LYS A 168 21.10 -2.09 -10.34
N CYS A 169 22.14 -1.29 -10.53
CA CYS A 169 23.02 -0.83 -9.47
C CYS A 169 22.90 0.69 -9.33
N ILE A 170 22.65 1.17 -8.12
CA ILE A 170 22.73 2.58 -7.80
C ILE A 170 24.01 2.82 -7.02
N TRP A 171 24.89 3.67 -7.52
CA TRP A 171 26.09 4.08 -6.80
C TRP A 171 26.21 5.60 -6.83
N GLN A 172 26.32 6.20 -5.65
CA GLN A 172 26.25 7.65 -5.45
C GLN A 172 24.93 8.24 -5.98
N LYS A 173 24.93 8.84 -7.17
CA LYS A 173 23.76 9.42 -7.84
C LYS A 173 23.47 8.80 -9.20
N ASP A 174 24.33 7.89 -9.64
CA ASP A 174 24.24 7.27 -10.95
C ASP A 174 23.52 5.92 -10.86
N THR A 175 22.73 5.64 -11.89
CA THR A 175 22.02 4.38 -12.05
C THR A 175 22.61 3.62 -13.23
N PHE A 176 23.03 2.39 -12.98
CA PHE A 176 23.57 1.47 -13.96
C PHE A 176 22.59 0.32 -14.14
N GLU A 177 22.12 0.10 -15.36
CA GLU A 177 21.28 -1.04 -15.70
C GLU A 177 22.08 -2.06 -16.50
N PHE A 178 21.90 -3.33 -16.16
CA PHE A 178 22.57 -4.45 -16.79
C PHE A 178 21.53 -5.48 -17.21
N ASP A 179 21.34 -5.60 -18.51
CA ASP A 179 20.45 -6.60 -19.09
C ASP A 179 21.18 -7.94 -19.18
N GLY A 180 20.64 -8.95 -18.49
CA GLY A 180 21.10 -10.32 -18.63
C GLY A 180 20.88 -10.80 -20.07
N ASN A 181 21.94 -11.24 -20.74
CA ASN A 181 21.87 -11.77 -22.10
C ASN A 181 22.80 -12.97 -22.22
N GLU A 182 22.37 -14.02 -22.94
CA GLU A 182 23.20 -15.20 -23.27
C GLU A 182 24.57 -14.83 -23.87
N ARG A 183 24.66 -13.69 -24.55
CA ARG A 183 25.84 -13.29 -25.33
C ARG A 183 26.79 -12.31 -24.65
N LEU A 184 26.38 -11.64 -23.57
CA LEU A 184 27.16 -10.60 -22.91
C LEU A 184 27.22 -10.93 -21.43
N ARG A 185 28.41 -11.21 -20.91
CA ARG A 185 28.63 -11.30 -19.46
C ARG A 185 29.02 -9.92 -18.95
N LEU A 186 28.57 -9.58 -17.75
CA LEU A 186 28.91 -8.33 -17.06
C LEU A 186 30.43 -8.06 -16.99
N ILE A 187 31.23 -9.14 -16.95
CA ILE A 187 32.71 -9.12 -16.94
C ILE A 187 33.30 -8.69 -18.30
N ASP A 188 32.56 -8.86 -19.41
CA ASP A 188 33.01 -8.50 -20.75
C ASP A 188 32.80 -7.01 -21.09
N ILE A 189 32.04 -6.28 -20.25
CA ILE A 189 31.84 -4.83 -20.37
C ILE A 189 33.03 -4.14 -19.67
N LYS A 190 34.13 -3.96 -20.42
CA LYS A 190 35.36 -3.31 -19.96
C LYS A 190 35.15 -1.85 -19.54
N GLU A 191 35.13 -1.61 -18.23
CA GLU A 191 35.74 -0.44 -17.58
C GLU A 191 36.33 -0.90 -16.22
N GLU A 192 37.56 -1.45 -16.26
CA GLU A 192 38.20 -2.25 -15.20
C GLU A 192 38.43 -1.55 -13.84
N GLY A 193 38.02 -0.28 -13.67
CA GLY A 193 38.05 0.42 -12.37
C GLY A 193 36.68 0.64 -11.72
N MET A 194 35.60 0.67 -12.51
CA MET A 194 34.28 1.05 -12.01
C MET A 194 33.56 -0.14 -11.39
N LEU A 195 33.66 -1.32 -12.01
CA LEU A 195 32.90 -2.49 -11.59
C LEU A 195 33.18 -2.91 -10.14
N LEU A 196 34.45 -2.87 -9.70
CA LEU A 196 34.81 -3.20 -8.33
C LEU A 196 34.16 -2.23 -7.32
N ASN A 197 34.07 -0.95 -7.67
CA ASN A 197 33.42 0.06 -6.84
C ASN A 197 31.90 -0.14 -6.79
N LEU A 198 31.27 -0.53 -7.90
CA LEU A 198 29.84 -0.88 -7.94
C LEU A 198 29.55 -2.14 -7.11
N ILE A 199 30.44 -3.14 -7.14
CA ILE A 199 30.30 -4.36 -6.33
C ILE A 199 30.38 -4.03 -4.84
N LEU A 200 31.39 -3.23 -4.44
CA LEU A 200 31.67 -2.96 -3.03
C LEU A 200 30.72 -1.91 -2.41
N ASN A 201 30.30 -0.92 -3.20
CA ASN A 201 29.60 0.27 -2.69
C ASN A 201 28.24 0.52 -3.36
N GLY A 202 27.86 -0.28 -4.35
CA GLY A 202 26.61 -0.13 -5.07
C GLY A 202 25.43 -0.80 -4.36
N GLU A 203 24.26 -0.18 -4.47
CA GLU A 203 22.99 -0.79 -4.08
C GLU A 203 22.39 -1.54 -5.26
N TRP A 204 22.18 -2.84 -5.10
CA TRP A 204 21.73 -3.70 -6.18
C TRP A 204 20.24 -4.01 -6.10
N TYR A 205 19.61 -4.08 -7.27
CA TYR A 205 18.20 -4.33 -7.45
C TYR A 205 17.98 -5.31 -8.60
N ILE A 206 16.98 -6.20 -8.49
CA ILE A 206 16.48 -7.00 -9.61
C ILE A 206 15.25 -6.28 -10.15
N LYS A 207 15.25 -5.98 -11.45
CA LYS A 207 14.09 -5.39 -12.11
C LYS A 207 12.99 -6.43 -12.15
N GLU A 208 11.82 -6.09 -11.62
CA GLU A 208 10.63 -6.96 -11.70
C GLU A 208 9.89 -6.59 -13.00
N GLU A 209 9.69 -7.57 -13.89
CA GLU A 209 8.96 -7.42 -15.15
C GLU A 209 7.47 -7.09 -14.96
#